data_AF-A6L5N5-F1
#
_entry.id   AF-A6L5N5-F1
#
_cell.length_a   1.000
_cell.length_b   1.000
_cell.length_c   1.000
_cell.angle_alpha   90.00
_cell.angle_beta   90.00
_cell.angle_gamma   90.00
#
_symmetry.space_group_name_H-M   'P 1'
#
loop_
_entity.id
_entity.type
_entity.pdbx_description
1 polymer ?
#
loop_
_entity_poly.entity_id
_entity_poly.type
_entity_poly.pdbx_seq_one_letter_code
_entity_poly.pdbx_strand_id
1 'polypeptide(L)'
;MSWFLLNRNLTLLEPYDWKLSRTVLRGERGSNASDLPGKAIASPTMAEYIKYLYKTVRKFHGIAGVVTQELNDVIDSPIVKEAIINNSDVKILLDQTKFKDRYEDIAAILGLTPIQRQQIFTINALNNREGRSYFKEVWICRGQNSDVYGVEEAPECYWAYTTERTEKEALKLYLAHYGTMQEAITHIEADRKRDGGHKYLEFARKVNQHQKVMSLWSS
;
A
#
# COMPACT_ATOMS: atom_id res chain seq x y z
N MET A 1 9.93 5.00 5.19
CA MET A 1 10.20 3.89 4.26
C MET A 1 9.79 2.55 4.85
N SER A 2 9.39 1.61 4.00
CA SER A 2 8.98 0.26 4.35
C SER A 2 9.45 -0.69 3.27
N TRP A 3 10.02 -1.86 3.58
CA TRP A 3 10.57 -2.74 2.54
C TRP A 3 10.15 -4.19 2.75
N PHE A 4 9.84 -4.89 1.68
CA PHE A 4 9.28 -6.24 1.76
C PHE A 4 10.23 -7.19 1.05
N LEU A 5 10.39 -8.39 1.62
CA LEU A 5 11.00 -9.52 0.93
C LEU A 5 9.87 -10.46 0.51
N LEU A 6 9.75 -10.64 -0.80
CA LEU A 6 8.75 -11.51 -1.40
C LEU A 6 9.47 -12.64 -2.14
N ASN A 7 8.87 -13.82 -2.17
CA ASN A 7 9.31 -14.87 -3.10
C ASN A 7 8.71 -14.64 -4.51
N ARG A 8 9.03 -15.51 -5.47
CA ARG A 8 8.53 -15.42 -6.86
C ARG A 8 7.00 -15.43 -6.98
N ASN A 9 6.29 -15.95 -5.97
CA ASN A 9 4.83 -16.03 -5.96
C ASN A 9 4.18 -14.82 -5.30
N LEU A 10 4.93 -13.72 -5.07
CA LEU A 10 4.47 -12.54 -4.32
C LEU A 10 4.01 -12.85 -2.89
N THR A 11 4.40 -14.01 -2.35
CA THR A 11 4.12 -14.34 -0.95
C THR A 11 5.23 -13.78 -0.07
N LEU A 12 4.83 -13.20 1.07
CA LEU A 12 5.75 -12.71 2.09
C LEU A 12 6.58 -13.89 2.61
N LEU A 13 7.89 -13.73 2.60
CA LEU A 13 8.75 -14.62 3.37
C LEU A 13 8.53 -14.28 4.85
N GLU A 14 8.01 -15.24 5.61
CA GLU A 14 7.79 -15.19 7.07
C GLU A 14 9.04 -14.69 7.84
N PRO A 15 8.86 -14.12 9.05
CA PRO A 15 9.15 -12.72 9.30
C PRO A 15 10.63 -12.45 9.60
N TYR A 16 11.28 -11.67 8.74
CA TYR A 16 12.35 -10.79 9.22
C TYR A 16 11.68 -9.60 9.93
N ASP A 17 12.15 -9.35 11.15
CA ASP A 17 11.48 -8.66 12.26
C ASP A 17 11.36 -7.13 12.12
N TRP A 18 10.90 -6.67 10.96
CA TRP A 18 10.68 -5.26 10.69
C TRP A 18 9.35 -5.01 10.00
N LYS A 19 8.52 -6.05 9.91
CA LYS A 19 7.22 -6.03 9.26
C LYS A 19 6.14 -6.84 9.93
N LEU A 20 6.10 -6.79 11.25
CA LEU A 20 4.82 -6.86 11.95
C LEU A 20 4.19 -5.47 11.97
N SER A 21 3.34 -5.23 10.98
CA SER A 21 2.19 -4.32 11.09
C SER A 21 2.46 -2.83 11.41
N ARG A 22 1.88 -1.94 10.59
CA ARG A 22 1.46 -0.62 11.08
C ARG A 22 0.28 -0.72 12.08
N THR A 23 -0.03 -1.91 12.58
CA THR A 23 -1.20 -2.25 13.39
C THR A 23 -0.86 -2.41 14.88
N VAL A 24 0.42 -2.41 15.28
CA VAL A 24 0.82 -2.60 16.70
C VAL A 24 1.33 -1.31 17.38
N LEU A 25 1.49 -0.17 16.67
CA LEU A 25 1.88 1.12 17.30
C LEU A 25 0.90 2.27 17.05
N ARG A 26 -0.40 1.97 16.93
CA ARG A 26 -1.46 2.93 17.32
C ARG A 26 -2.25 2.31 18.45
N GLY A 27 -1.57 2.16 19.58
CA GLY A 27 -2.19 1.88 20.86
C GLY A 27 -3.23 2.95 21.18
N GLU A 28 -4.30 2.51 21.81
CA GLU A 28 -5.23 3.36 22.52
C GLU A 28 -4.45 4.32 23.42
N ARG A 29 -4.75 5.63 23.32
CA ARG A 29 -4.03 6.79 23.90
C ARG A 29 -2.87 7.27 23.05
N GLY A 30 -2.95 8.55 22.68
CA GLY A 30 -1.98 9.22 21.84
C GLY A 30 -0.55 9.05 22.35
N SER A 31 0.33 8.80 21.40
CA SER A 31 1.77 8.92 21.59
C SER A 31 2.38 9.36 20.26
N ASN A 32 3.00 10.54 20.32
CA ASN A 32 3.88 11.06 19.29
C ASN A 32 5.06 10.08 19.17
N ALA A 33 5.20 9.41 18.04
CA ALA A 33 6.44 8.71 17.69
C ALA A 33 7.02 9.38 16.44
N SER A 34 7.87 10.37 16.68
CA SER A 34 8.67 11.12 15.71
C SER A 34 9.96 10.40 15.31
N ASP A 35 10.03 9.07 15.43
CA ASP A 35 11.24 8.30 15.07
C ASP A 35 11.09 7.69 13.67
N LEU A 36 11.42 8.54 12.71
CA LEU A 36 11.47 8.27 11.28
C LEU A 36 12.53 7.20 10.94
N PRO A 37 12.17 6.17 10.15
CA PRO A 37 13.13 5.24 9.53
C PRO A 37 14.14 5.92 8.58
N GLY A 38 13.91 7.18 8.19
CA GLY A 38 14.79 7.91 7.26
C GLY A 38 16.19 8.17 7.81
N LYS A 39 16.34 8.40 9.13
CA LYS A 39 17.66 8.68 9.73
C LYS A 39 18.55 7.44 9.87
N ALA A 40 17.98 6.23 9.91
CA ALA A 40 18.75 4.99 10.06
C ALA A 40 19.45 4.55 8.75
N ILE A 41 18.95 5.03 7.60
CA ILE A 41 19.44 4.65 6.26
C ILE A 41 20.70 5.44 5.86
N ALA A 42 20.94 6.59 6.49
CA ALA A 42 22.11 7.43 6.24
C ALA A 42 23.41 6.91 6.87
N SER A 43 23.37 5.83 7.68
CA SER A 43 24.59 5.21 8.18
C SER A 43 25.27 4.37 7.09
N PRO A 44 26.59 4.51 6.88
CA PRO A 44 27.33 3.71 5.89
C PRO A 44 27.12 2.20 6.08
N THR A 45 27.02 1.75 7.32
CA THR A 45 26.81 0.35 7.69
C THR A 45 25.46 -0.20 7.18
N MET A 46 24.39 0.59 7.27
CA MET A 46 23.07 0.15 6.78
C MET A 46 23.01 0.13 5.25
N ALA A 47 23.69 1.05 4.58
CA ALA A 47 23.77 1.09 3.13
C ALA A 47 24.51 -0.14 2.56
N GLU A 48 25.62 -0.54 3.19
CA GLU A 48 26.33 -1.78 2.85
C GLU A 48 25.47 -3.02 3.08
N TYR A 49 24.73 -3.06 4.19
CA TYR A 49 23.78 -4.13 4.48
C TYR A 49 22.69 -4.23 3.40
N ILE A 50 22.12 -3.11 2.95
CA ILE A 50 21.14 -3.08 1.85
C ILE A 50 21.75 -3.65 0.57
N LYS A 51 22.98 -3.24 0.21
CA LYS A 51 23.68 -3.78 -0.98
C LYS A 51 23.91 -5.29 -0.87
N TYR A 52 24.29 -5.78 0.32
CA TYR A 52 24.41 -7.21 0.58
C TYR A 52 23.06 -7.92 0.42
N LEU A 53 21.99 -7.39 1.01
CA LEU A 53 20.65 -7.98 0.97
C LEU A 53 20.14 -8.10 -0.46
N TYR A 54 20.29 -7.06 -1.29
CA TYR A 54 19.94 -7.11 -2.71
C TYR A 54 20.71 -8.18 -3.50
N LYS A 55 22.02 -8.31 -3.27
CA LYS A 55 22.86 -9.34 -3.91
C LYS A 55 22.45 -10.75 -3.48
N THR A 56 22.15 -10.94 -2.21
CA THR A 56 21.79 -12.23 -1.62
C THR A 56 20.41 -12.67 -2.12
N VAL A 57 19.41 -11.80 -2.06
CA VAL A 57 18.03 -12.09 -2.49
C VAL A 57 17.98 -12.47 -3.97
N ARG A 58 18.77 -11.81 -4.83
CA ARG A 58 18.90 -12.17 -6.25
C ARG A 58 19.41 -13.61 -6.45
N LYS A 59 20.32 -14.10 -5.61
CA LYS A 59 20.85 -15.48 -5.68
C LYS A 59 19.82 -16.51 -5.21
N PHE A 60 18.98 -16.15 -4.24
CA PHE A 60 17.93 -17.02 -3.72
C PHE A 60 16.60 -16.89 -4.47
N HIS A 61 16.62 -16.31 -5.68
CA HIS A 61 15.42 -16.11 -6.50
C HIS A 61 14.28 -15.36 -5.77
N GLY A 62 14.61 -14.51 -4.81
CA GLY A 62 13.67 -13.64 -4.12
C GLY A 62 13.57 -12.27 -4.78
N ILE A 63 12.61 -11.47 -4.30
CA ILE A 63 12.34 -10.11 -4.73
C ILE A 63 12.55 -9.19 -3.52
N ALA A 64 13.42 -8.20 -3.66
CA ALA A 64 13.58 -7.12 -2.69
C ALA A 64 12.80 -5.90 -3.18
N GLY A 65 11.75 -5.52 -2.44
CA GLY A 65 10.90 -4.38 -2.78
C GLY A 65 11.07 -3.24 -1.78
N VAL A 66 11.28 -2.01 -2.28
CA VAL A 66 11.35 -0.78 -1.45
C VAL A 66 10.08 0.03 -1.64
N VAL A 67 9.52 0.51 -0.53
CA VAL A 67 8.41 1.46 -0.53
C VAL A 67 8.84 2.71 0.22
N THR A 68 8.96 3.82 -0.52
CA THR A 68 9.25 5.14 0.05
C THR A 68 8.14 6.13 -0.25
N GLN A 69 7.89 7.03 0.70
CA GLN A 69 7.05 8.22 0.51
C GLN A 69 7.90 9.43 0.13
N GLU A 70 9.19 9.42 0.50
CA GLU A 70 10.15 10.48 0.25
C GLU A 70 11.27 9.91 -0.61
N LEU A 71 11.35 10.36 -1.87
CA LEU A 71 12.37 9.85 -2.77
C LEU A 71 13.77 10.33 -2.38
N ASN A 72 13.89 11.53 -1.79
CA ASN A 72 15.17 12.13 -1.38
C ASN A 72 15.96 11.21 -0.44
N ASP A 73 15.29 10.58 0.54
CA ASP A 73 15.92 9.63 1.47
C ASP A 73 16.62 8.44 0.77
N VAL A 74 16.16 8.05 -0.42
CA VAL A 74 16.77 6.96 -1.22
C VAL A 74 17.90 7.50 -2.12
N ILE A 75 17.76 8.74 -2.58
CA ILE A 75 18.67 9.41 -3.50
C ILE A 75 19.95 9.85 -2.80
N ASP A 76 19.84 10.34 -1.56
CA ASP A 76 20.94 10.97 -0.81
C ASP A 76 22.04 9.95 -0.45
N SER A 77 21.77 8.65 -0.54
CA SER A 77 22.75 7.58 -0.35
C SER A 77 23.19 6.99 -1.69
N PRO A 78 24.44 7.24 -2.15
CA PRO A 78 24.94 6.75 -3.43
C PRO A 78 24.88 5.21 -3.56
N ILE A 79 25.14 4.51 -2.46
CA ILE A 79 25.13 3.05 -2.37
C ILE A 79 23.71 2.51 -2.58
N VAL A 80 22.73 3.15 -1.96
CA VAL A 80 21.30 2.80 -2.00
C VAL A 80 20.72 3.12 -3.38
N LYS A 81 21.08 4.28 -3.95
CA LYS A 81 20.74 4.67 -5.33
C LYS A 81 21.20 3.61 -6.34
N GLU A 82 22.46 3.21 -6.30
CA GLU A 82 23.02 2.19 -7.20
C GLU A 82 22.38 0.81 -6.97
N ALA A 83 22.21 0.39 -5.71
CA ALA A 83 21.68 -0.92 -5.38
C ALA A 83 20.21 -1.08 -5.80
N ILE A 84 19.39 -0.06 -5.59
CA ILE A 84 17.94 -0.15 -5.76
C ILE A 84 17.54 0.27 -7.16
N ILE A 85 17.92 1.47 -7.62
CA ILE A 85 17.34 2.04 -8.83
C ILE A 85 17.90 1.36 -10.09
N ASN A 86 19.21 1.11 -10.13
CA ASN A 86 19.85 0.50 -11.29
C ASN A 86 19.55 -1.00 -11.44
N ASN A 87 19.28 -1.72 -10.33
CA ASN A 87 19.00 -3.16 -10.39
C ASN A 87 17.51 -3.50 -10.37
N SER A 88 16.62 -2.50 -10.25
CA SER A 88 15.18 -2.72 -10.20
C SER A 88 14.56 -2.65 -11.59
N ASP A 89 14.29 -3.82 -12.17
CA ASP A 89 13.57 -3.98 -13.44
C ASP A 89 12.09 -3.58 -13.32
N VAL A 90 11.53 -3.63 -12.10
CA VAL A 90 10.14 -3.28 -11.83
C VAL A 90 10.09 -1.99 -11.01
N LYS A 91 9.29 -1.03 -11.48
CA LYS A 91 9.04 0.25 -10.80
C LYS A 91 7.54 0.49 -10.74
N ILE A 92 7.05 0.91 -9.57
CA ILE A 92 5.64 1.20 -9.34
C ILE A 92 5.56 2.60 -8.76
N LEU A 93 4.88 3.51 -9.46
CA LEU A 93 4.74 4.91 -9.07
C LEU A 93 3.26 5.25 -8.94
N LEU A 94 2.90 5.82 -7.79
CA LEU A 94 1.59 6.44 -7.56
C LEU A 94 1.60 7.89 -8.07
N ASP A 95 0.50 8.62 -7.91
CA ASP A 95 0.40 10.03 -8.26
C ASP A 95 1.57 10.87 -7.71
N GLN A 96 2.34 11.48 -8.63
CA GLN A 96 3.50 12.33 -8.34
C GLN A 96 3.22 13.81 -8.56
N THR A 97 1.95 14.23 -8.68
CA THR A 97 1.56 15.62 -8.97
C THR A 97 2.15 16.64 -7.97
N LYS A 98 2.39 16.22 -6.72
CA LYS A 98 3.02 17.04 -5.67
C LYS A 98 4.47 17.42 -5.97
N PHE A 99 5.15 16.68 -6.84
CA PHE A 99 6.56 16.87 -7.15
C PHE A 99 6.79 17.52 -8.51
N LYS A 100 5.76 18.12 -9.15
CA LYS A 100 5.86 18.73 -10.48
C LYS A 100 7.10 19.61 -10.66
N ASP A 101 7.38 20.47 -9.68
CA ASP A 101 8.50 21.43 -9.76
C ASP A 101 9.89 20.77 -9.67
N ARG A 102 9.99 19.58 -9.06
CA ARG A 102 11.24 18.82 -8.88
C ARG A 102 11.25 17.51 -9.68
N TYR A 103 10.28 17.33 -10.56
CA TYR A 103 10.07 16.04 -11.22
C TYR A 103 11.16 15.71 -12.23
N GLU A 104 11.82 16.74 -12.78
CA GLU A 104 12.97 16.58 -13.68
C GLU A 104 14.10 15.79 -13.01
N ASP A 105 14.48 16.18 -11.79
CA ASP A 105 15.51 15.51 -11.00
C ASP A 105 15.09 14.08 -10.67
N ILE A 106 13.84 13.91 -10.25
CA ILE A 106 13.27 12.60 -9.92
C ILE A 106 13.29 11.66 -11.12
N ALA A 107 12.88 12.14 -12.30
CA ALA A 107 12.85 11.37 -13.52
C ALA A 107 14.26 10.99 -13.99
N ALA A 108 15.23 11.90 -13.90
CA ALA A 108 16.62 11.63 -14.22
C ALA A 108 17.21 10.55 -13.30
N ILE A 109 16.89 10.59 -12.01
CA ILE A 109 17.39 9.61 -11.05
C ILE A 109 16.76 8.24 -11.27
N LEU A 110 15.45 8.20 -11.53
CA LEU A 110 14.72 6.95 -11.81
C LEU A 110 14.99 6.38 -13.21
N GLY A 111 15.71 7.12 -14.07
CA GLY A 111 16.01 6.73 -15.45
C GLY A 111 14.77 6.69 -16.34
N LEU A 112 13.82 7.58 -16.11
CA LEU A 112 12.54 7.59 -16.84
C LEU A 112 12.68 8.28 -18.19
N THR A 113 12.10 7.68 -19.22
CA THR A 113 12.02 8.29 -20.56
C THR A 113 10.98 9.40 -20.61
N PRO A 114 11.05 10.32 -21.59
CA PRO A 114 10.02 11.36 -21.77
C PRO A 114 8.60 10.79 -21.91
N ILE A 115 8.45 9.63 -22.57
CA ILE A 115 7.17 8.94 -22.72
C ILE A 115 6.66 8.45 -21.36
N GLN A 116 7.52 7.82 -20.56
CA GLN A 116 7.18 7.35 -19.21
C GLN A 116 6.78 8.50 -18.29
N ARG A 117 7.48 9.64 -18.38
CA ARG A 117 7.13 10.85 -17.64
C ARG A 117 5.71 11.31 -17.97
N GLN A 118 5.35 11.34 -19.25
CA GLN A 118 4.00 11.71 -19.68
C GLN A 118 2.95 10.74 -19.14
N GLN A 119 3.19 9.43 -19.21
CA GLN A 119 2.29 8.41 -18.64
C GLN A 119 2.05 8.64 -17.13
N ILE A 120 3.10 8.92 -16.35
CA ILE A 120 2.93 9.11 -14.90
C ILE A 120 2.07 10.33 -14.58
N PHE A 121 2.09 11.37 -15.41
CA PHE A 121 1.23 12.54 -15.24
C PHE A 121 -0.21 12.33 -15.70
N THR A 122 -0.54 11.24 -16.39
CA THR A 122 -1.94 10.91 -16.71
C THR A 122 -2.66 10.19 -15.56
N ILE A 123 -1.93 9.73 -14.54
CA ILE A 123 -2.51 9.11 -13.33
C ILE A 123 -3.54 10.05 -12.71
N ASN A 124 -4.77 9.57 -12.57
CA ASN A 124 -5.96 10.26 -12.09
C ASN A 124 -6.37 11.51 -12.90
N ALA A 125 -5.77 11.76 -14.06
CA ALA A 125 -6.07 12.91 -14.90
C ALA A 125 -7.20 12.64 -15.91
N LEU A 126 -7.46 11.37 -16.23
CA LEU A 126 -8.48 10.98 -17.20
C LEU A 126 -9.85 10.82 -16.52
N ASN A 127 -10.91 11.27 -17.19
CA ASN A 127 -12.28 11.01 -16.73
C ASN A 127 -12.74 9.63 -17.22
N ASN A 128 -12.29 8.58 -16.55
CA ASN A 128 -12.51 7.18 -16.93
C ASN A 128 -13.26 6.37 -15.85
N ARG A 129 -13.95 7.07 -14.94
CA ARG A 129 -14.62 6.46 -13.77
C ARG A 129 -16.10 6.18 -14.00
N GLU A 130 -16.69 6.75 -15.04
CA GLU A 130 -18.10 6.54 -15.37
C GLU A 130 -18.34 5.09 -15.82
N GLY A 131 -19.34 4.43 -15.22
CA GLY A 131 -19.71 3.06 -15.53
C GLY A 131 -18.69 1.99 -15.12
N ARG A 132 -17.70 2.34 -14.29
CA ARG A 132 -16.68 1.40 -13.79
C ARG A 132 -16.72 1.27 -12.28
N SER A 133 -16.30 0.13 -11.77
CA SER A 133 -16.03 -0.06 -10.34
C SER A 133 -15.00 0.96 -9.83
N TYR A 134 -14.96 1.17 -8.51
CA TYR A 134 -13.91 1.99 -7.92
C TYR A 134 -12.54 1.33 -8.10
N PHE A 135 -11.62 2.02 -8.77
CA PHE A 135 -10.23 1.61 -8.92
C PHE A 135 -9.31 2.79 -8.56
N LYS A 136 -8.06 2.44 -8.23
CA LYS A 136 -6.98 3.42 -8.10
C LYS A 136 -6.02 3.25 -9.25
N GLU A 137 -5.50 4.35 -9.76
CA GLU A 137 -4.52 4.30 -10.84
C GLU A 137 -3.10 4.25 -10.31
N VAL A 138 -2.27 3.46 -10.98
CA VAL A 138 -0.84 3.30 -10.69
C VAL A 138 -0.08 3.12 -11.98
N TRP A 139 1.08 3.75 -12.08
CA TRP A 139 2.00 3.48 -13.18
C TRP A 139 2.91 2.31 -12.80
N ILE A 140 2.99 1.32 -13.69
CA ILE A 140 3.83 0.14 -13.51
C ILE A 140 4.76 0.03 -14.71
N CYS A 141 6.04 -0.13 -14.42
CA CYS A 141 7.07 -0.41 -15.41
C CYS A 141 7.74 -1.73 -15.11
N ARG A 142 7.97 -2.53 -16.15
CA ARG A 142 8.72 -3.78 -16.13
C ARG A 142 9.67 -3.81 -17.33
N GLY A 143 10.96 -3.59 -17.07
CA GLY A 143 11.97 -3.46 -18.11
C GLY A 143 11.66 -2.25 -19.00
N GLN A 144 11.39 -2.50 -20.28
CA GLN A 144 11.05 -1.45 -21.26
C GLN A 144 9.55 -1.18 -21.38
N ASN A 145 8.70 -2.07 -20.86
CA ASN A 145 7.25 -1.93 -20.97
C ASN A 145 6.72 -1.18 -19.75
N SER A 146 5.94 -0.13 -19.99
CA SER A 146 5.31 0.64 -18.93
C SER A 146 3.97 1.20 -19.36
N ASP A 147 3.01 1.23 -18.43
CA ASP A 147 1.71 1.87 -18.64
C ASP A 147 1.05 2.26 -17.33
N VAL A 148 -0.05 3.02 -17.42
CA VAL A 148 -0.94 3.33 -16.30
C VAL A 148 -2.04 2.29 -16.22
N TYR A 149 -2.15 1.65 -15.06
CA TYR A 149 -3.13 0.60 -14.79
C TYR A 149 -4.13 1.05 -13.74
N GLY A 150 -5.41 0.74 -13.96
CA GLY A 150 -6.43 0.80 -12.93
C GLY A 150 -6.40 -0.48 -12.11
N VAL A 151 -6.05 -0.37 -10.82
CA VAL A 151 -6.08 -1.47 -9.87
C VAL A 151 -7.41 -1.44 -9.13
N GLU A 152 -8.22 -2.45 -9.40
CA GLU A 152 -9.46 -2.76 -8.69
C GLU A 152 -9.19 -3.83 -7.65
N GLU A 153 -9.89 -3.72 -6.54
CA GLU A 153 -9.85 -4.68 -5.45
C GLU A 153 -11.28 -5.09 -5.12
N ALA A 154 -11.48 -6.38 -4.80
CA ALA A 154 -12.77 -6.87 -4.37
C ALA A 154 -13.23 -6.10 -3.11
N PRO A 155 -14.49 -5.63 -3.04
CA PRO A 155 -15.00 -4.89 -1.89
C PRO A 155 -14.79 -5.58 -0.54
N GLU A 156 -14.81 -6.92 -0.55
CA GLU A 156 -14.57 -7.76 0.61
C GLU A 156 -13.14 -7.59 1.17
N CYS A 157 -12.14 -7.41 0.31
CA CYS A 157 -10.76 -7.21 0.74
C CYS A 157 -10.54 -5.86 1.45
N TYR A 158 -11.35 -4.85 1.13
CA TYR A 158 -11.29 -3.57 1.85
C TYR A 158 -11.51 -3.76 3.36
N TRP A 159 -12.48 -4.59 3.75
CA TRP A 159 -12.75 -4.89 5.16
C TRP A 159 -11.62 -5.65 5.84
N ALA A 160 -10.89 -6.49 5.11
CA ALA A 160 -9.71 -7.18 5.65
C ALA A 160 -8.57 -6.21 5.97
N TYR A 161 -8.41 -5.14 5.18
CA TYR A 161 -7.28 -4.22 5.27
C TYR A 161 -7.59 -2.89 5.94
N THR A 162 -8.85 -2.67 6.37
CA THR A 162 -9.22 -1.39 6.97
C THR A 162 -8.37 -1.08 8.20
N THR A 163 -7.93 0.18 8.27
CA THR A 163 -7.21 0.74 9.41
C THR A 163 -8.08 1.67 10.25
N GLU A 164 -9.28 2.00 9.77
CA GLU A 164 -10.19 2.93 10.41
C GLU A 164 -10.83 2.26 11.63
N ARG A 165 -10.75 2.94 12.78
CA ARG A 165 -11.22 2.38 14.06
C ARG A 165 -12.71 2.08 13.99
N THR A 166 -13.47 3.00 13.42
CA THR A 166 -14.93 2.87 13.28
C THR A 166 -15.31 1.61 12.49
N GLU A 167 -14.59 1.34 11.40
CA GLU A 167 -14.82 0.17 10.55
C GLU A 167 -14.42 -1.13 11.25
N LYS A 168 -13.31 -1.12 12.02
CA LYS A 168 -12.89 -2.27 12.83
C LYS A 168 -13.88 -2.62 13.93
N GLU A 169 -14.44 -1.62 14.61
CA GLU A 169 -15.45 -1.84 15.65
C GLU A 169 -16.72 -2.49 15.07
N ALA A 170 -17.16 -2.04 13.90
CA ALA A 170 -18.28 -2.66 13.19
C ALA A 170 -17.97 -4.11 12.78
N LEU A 171 -16.79 -4.36 12.21
CA LEU A 171 -16.36 -5.70 11.80
C LEU A 171 -16.27 -6.68 12.98
N LYS A 172 -15.88 -6.20 14.18
CA LYS A 172 -15.87 -7.02 15.40
C LYS A 172 -17.26 -7.51 15.79
N LEU A 173 -18.31 -6.70 15.57
CA LEU A 173 -19.70 -7.12 15.83
C LEU A 173 -20.12 -8.26 14.91
N TYR A 174 -19.75 -8.18 13.63
CA TYR A 174 -19.96 -9.27 12.67
C TYR A 174 -19.14 -10.51 13.02
N LEU A 175 -17.88 -10.33 13.43
CA LEU A 175 -17.03 -11.44 13.87
C LEU A 175 -17.59 -12.15 15.10
N ALA A 176 -18.13 -11.41 16.07
CA ALA A 176 -18.75 -11.98 17.26
C ALA A 176 -20.03 -12.78 16.92
N HIS A 177 -20.75 -12.39 15.87
CA HIS A 177 -21.99 -13.06 15.45
C HIS A 177 -21.75 -14.29 14.57
N TYR A 178 -20.82 -14.19 13.62
CA TYR A 178 -20.57 -15.23 12.60
C TYR A 178 -19.38 -16.14 12.93
N GLY A 179 -18.54 -15.79 13.92
CA GLY A 179 -17.48 -16.66 14.44
C GLY A 179 -16.16 -16.63 13.66
N THR A 180 -16.18 -16.57 12.32
CA THR A 180 -14.95 -16.50 11.51
C THR A 180 -14.77 -15.14 10.81
N MET A 181 -13.51 -14.75 10.58
CA MET A 181 -13.19 -13.49 9.88
C MET A 181 -13.73 -13.48 8.46
N GLN A 182 -13.65 -14.61 7.77
CA GLN A 182 -14.14 -14.74 6.39
C GLN A 182 -15.66 -14.55 6.31
N GLU A 183 -16.41 -15.20 7.21
CA GLU A 183 -17.87 -15.03 7.26
C GLU A 183 -18.24 -13.61 7.68
N ALA A 184 -17.54 -13.03 8.66
CA ALA A 184 -17.76 -11.64 9.08
C ALA A 184 -17.62 -10.66 7.91
N ILE A 185 -16.55 -10.78 7.12
CA ILE A 185 -16.29 -9.95 5.94
C ILE A 185 -17.36 -10.18 4.86
N THR A 186 -17.73 -11.43 4.62
CA THR A 186 -18.74 -11.78 3.61
C THR A 186 -20.10 -11.17 3.96
N HIS A 187 -20.52 -11.28 5.21
CA HIS A 187 -21.81 -10.79 5.68
C HIS A 187 -21.85 -9.27 5.83
N ILE A 188 -20.80 -8.63 6.36
CA ILE A 188 -20.78 -7.16 6.48
C ILE A 188 -20.82 -6.48 5.11
N GLU A 189 -20.15 -7.06 4.11
CA GLU A 189 -20.16 -6.52 2.75
C GLU A 189 -21.49 -6.78 2.05
N ALA A 190 -22.09 -7.96 2.24
CA ALA A 190 -23.44 -8.23 1.76
C ALA A 190 -24.46 -7.25 2.36
N ASP A 191 -24.36 -6.95 3.65
CA ASP A 191 -25.24 -6.00 4.34
C ASP A 191 -25.04 -4.57 3.84
N ARG A 192 -23.78 -4.14 3.65
CA ARG A 192 -23.46 -2.85 3.04
C ARG A 192 -24.08 -2.71 1.65
N LYS A 193 -23.99 -3.75 0.82
CA LYS A 193 -24.63 -3.78 -0.51
C LYS A 193 -26.16 -3.68 -0.40
N ARG A 194 -26.78 -4.37 0.57
CA ARG A 194 -28.24 -4.31 0.84
C ARG A 194 -28.71 -2.95 1.36
N ASP A 195 -27.89 -2.26 2.15
CA ASP A 195 -28.12 -0.89 2.65
C ASP A 195 -27.93 0.20 1.57
N GLY A 196 -27.81 -0.18 0.29
CA GLY A 196 -27.67 0.77 -0.83
C GLY A 196 -26.23 1.05 -1.25
N GLY A 197 -25.24 0.29 -0.74
CA GLY A 197 -23.86 0.38 -1.18
C GLY A 197 -23.13 1.66 -0.75
N HIS A 198 -23.56 2.27 0.36
CA HIS A 198 -22.91 3.45 0.95
C HIS A 198 -21.41 3.26 1.18
N LYS A 199 -20.69 4.36 1.37
CA LYS A 199 -19.26 4.32 1.72
C LYS A 199 -19.05 3.45 2.96
N TYR A 200 -17.97 2.67 2.99
CA TYR A 200 -17.65 1.74 4.07
C TYR A 200 -17.78 2.37 5.47
N LEU A 201 -17.23 3.57 5.65
CA LEU A 201 -17.31 4.33 6.91
C LEU A 201 -18.75 4.72 7.31
N GLU A 202 -19.60 5.06 6.35
CA GLU A 202 -20.99 5.43 6.62
C GLU A 202 -21.79 4.23 7.10
N PHE A 203 -21.61 3.08 6.43
CA PHE A 203 -22.23 1.83 6.85
C PHE A 203 -21.73 1.36 8.22
N ALA A 204 -20.41 1.41 8.44
CA ALA A 204 -19.82 1.06 9.74
C ALA A 204 -20.38 1.91 10.90
N ARG A 205 -20.62 3.22 10.67
CA ARG A 205 -21.26 4.09 11.65
C ARG A 205 -22.68 3.62 12.00
N LYS A 206 -23.48 3.20 11.02
CA LYS A 206 -24.83 2.65 11.26
C LYS A 206 -24.75 1.38 12.12
N VAL A 207 -23.89 0.43 11.72
CA VAL A 207 -23.67 -0.81 12.50
C VAL A 207 -23.30 -0.51 13.95
N ASN A 208 -22.37 0.43 14.16
CA ASN A 208 -21.95 0.84 15.50
C ASN A 208 -23.04 1.58 16.27
N GLN A 209 -23.95 2.31 15.63
CA GLN A 209 -25.09 2.93 16.33
C GLN A 209 -26.08 1.87 16.85
N HIS A 210 -26.31 0.82 16.07
CA HIS A 210 -27.20 -0.28 16.46
C HIS A 210 -26.53 -1.31 17.39
N GLN A 211 -25.19 -1.33 17.47
CA GLN A 211 -24.39 -2.31 18.24
C GLN A 211 -24.70 -3.78 17.88
N LYS A 212 -25.24 -4.03 16.68
CA LYS A 212 -25.65 -5.34 16.17
C LYS A 212 -25.45 -5.39 14.66
N VAL A 213 -25.34 -6.60 14.12
CA VAL A 213 -25.34 -6.85 12.66
C VAL A 213 -26.67 -6.39 12.03
N MET A 214 -26.64 -5.98 10.76
CA MET A 214 -27.79 -5.36 10.07
C MET A 214 -29.04 -6.26 10.06
N SER A 215 -28.85 -7.58 9.98
CA SER A 215 -29.95 -8.55 10.05
C SER A 215 -30.78 -8.45 11.34
N LEU A 216 -30.25 -7.83 12.40
CA LEU A 216 -30.89 -7.69 13.71
C LEU A 216 -31.35 -6.26 14.02
N TRP A 217 -31.31 -5.32 13.06
CA TRP A 217 -31.72 -3.93 13.31
C TRP A 217 -33.23 -3.76 13.50
N SER A 218 -34.04 -4.67 12.95
CA SER A 218 -35.50 -4.67 13.05
C SER A 218 -36.03 -5.52 14.21
N SER A 219 -35.16 -5.93 15.15
CA SER A 219 -35.48 -6.82 16.29
C SER A 219 -35.30 -6.12 17.63
#